data_AF-A0A259RT34-F1
#
_entry.id   AF-A0A259RT34-F1
#
_cell.length_a   1.000
_cell.length_b   1.000
_cell.length_c   1.000
_cell.angle_alpha   90.00
_cell.angle_beta   90.00
_cell.angle_gamma   90.00
#
_symmetry.space_group_name_H-M   'P 1'
#
loop_
_entity.id
_entity.type
_entity.pdbx_description
1 polymer ?
#
loop_
_entity_poly.entity_id
_entity_poly.type
_entity_poly.pdbx_seq_one_letter_code
_entity_poly.pdbx_strand_id
1 'polypeptide(L)'
;TQEQFQILASQDELTGLLNRRFFQVEAQRWIDMLSDDGSKHLALLVFDLDYFRSINDSYGHERGDQLLQEMARRLQNECVASPLLIARMGGDEFAILVETDNKPESLSALGEQVKSLTARPFQIEHLTLFTSASTGIVIWPEHGRSIGELLHQADSAMYAAKEQGRNGHAVFSPEIMEHQNRQSALLTALRQSQGDERFFLVYQVQQNASSLAITGVEALLRWQAPSPELAAGPDQFIPLLEKSGLIIDVGGWVLDEACQQIARWREYIGERITVAVNVSSIQLHSPCFIGRVQAALKKSGINPSLLELELTETALVNDPAKAASTLIELKKLGVQLALDDFGTGYSSLSYLTQFEFNRLKIDQSFVRDILVDPKDLVIVKAIVAMGHALGLEVVAEGVETVAERDLLDSLGCDSFQGYLVGRPGKPEEISPMLGVGLL
;
A
#
# COMPACT_ATOMS: atom_id res chain seq x y z
N THR A 1 -49.48 -12.75 14.99
CA THR A 1 -49.47 -12.77 16.48
C THR A 1 -48.39 -11.84 17.00
N GLN A 2 -48.48 -11.36 18.25
CA GLN A 2 -47.53 -10.42 18.85
C GLN A 2 -46.06 -10.94 18.83
N GLU A 3 -45.87 -12.27 18.84
CA GLU A 3 -44.58 -12.95 18.63
C GLU A 3 -43.99 -12.75 17.22
N GLN A 4 -44.80 -12.80 16.15
CA GLN A 4 -44.30 -12.55 14.79
C GLN A 4 -43.83 -11.10 14.61
N PHE A 5 -44.46 -10.15 15.30
CA PHE A 5 -44.02 -8.74 15.31
C PHE A 5 -42.70 -8.55 16.06
N GLN A 6 -42.46 -9.31 17.13
CA GLN A 6 -41.18 -9.29 17.86
C GLN A 6 -40.05 -9.95 17.08
N ILE A 7 -40.33 -11.04 16.35
CA ILE A 7 -39.35 -11.72 15.49
C ILE A 7 -38.93 -10.81 14.32
N LEU A 8 -39.88 -10.17 13.63
CA LEU A 8 -39.59 -9.24 12.53
C LEU A 8 -38.83 -7.99 13.01
N ALA A 9 -39.02 -7.57 14.25
CA ALA A 9 -38.30 -6.44 14.82
C ALA A 9 -36.86 -6.79 15.25
N SER A 10 -36.56 -8.09 15.48
CA SER A 10 -35.29 -8.55 16.04
C SER A 10 -34.33 -9.21 15.07
N GLN A 11 -34.82 -9.64 13.91
CA GLN A 11 -34.02 -10.31 12.90
C GLN A 11 -33.70 -9.43 11.70
N ASP A 12 -32.61 -9.77 11.01
CA ASP A 12 -32.30 -9.30 9.66
C ASP A 12 -33.11 -10.13 8.65
N GLU A 13 -33.87 -9.48 7.79
CA GLU A 13 -34.82 -10.14 6.88
C GLU A 13 -34.13 -11.06 5.86
N LEU A 14 -32.88 -10.75 5.49
CA LEU A 14 -32.15 -11.53 4.49
C LEU A 14 -31.58 -12.82 5.10
N THR A 15 -30.93 -12.70 6.26
CA THR A 15 -30.12 -13.78 6.85
C THR A 15 -30.81 -14.54 7.98
N GLY A 16 -31.86 -13.97 8.58
CA GLY A 16 -32.53 -14.52 9.75
C GLY A 16 -31.70 -14.45 11.05
N LEU A 17 -30.50 -13.85 11.01
CA LEU A 17 -29.70 -13.54 12.20
C LEU A 17 -30.32 -12.37 12.97
N LEU A 18 -29.81 -12.09 14.19
CA LEU A 18 -30.17 -10.86 14.88
C LEU A 18 -29.78 -9.65 14.04
N ASN A 19 -30.61 -8.61 14.06
CA ASN A 19 -30.23 -7.32 13.50
C ASN A 19 -29.39 -6.51 14.50
N ARG A 20 -28.68 -5.50 13.99
CA ARG A 20 -27.82 -4.59 14.76
C ARG A 20 -28.47 -4.06 16.04
N ARG A 21 -29.74 -3.64 15.95
CA ARG A 21 -30.44 -3.02 17.09
C ARG A 21 -30.65 -4.02 18.22
N PHE A 22 -31.13 -5.23 17.90
CA PHE A 22 -31.36 -6.25 18.92
C PHE A 22 -30.06 -6.83 19.46
N PHE A 23 -29.04 -7.01 18.62
CA PHE A 23 -27.71 -7.40 19.06
C PHE A 23 -27.18 -6.47 20.14
N GLN A 24 -27.24 -5.15 19.94
CA GLN A 24 -26.77 -4.17 20.93
C GLN A 24 -27.53 -4.26 22.26
N VAL A 25 -28.87 -4.42 22.20
CA VAL A 25 -29.69 -4.55 23.39
C VAL A 25 -29.35 -5.82 24.17
N GLU A 26 -29.28 -6.97 23.52
CA GLU A 26 -28.98 -8.25 24.20
C GLU A 26 -27.53 -8.32 24.67
N ALA A 27 -26.58 -7.79 23.90
CA ALA A 27 -25.17 -7.75 24.31
C ALA A 27 -24.97 -6.85 25.54
N GLN A 28 -25.65 -5.70 25.61
CA GLN A 28 -25.60 -4.85 26.80
C GLN A 28 -26.19 -5.57 28.02
N ARG A 29 -27.27 -6.35 27.86
CA ARG A 29 -27.81 -7.18 28.95
C ARG A 29 -26.82 -8.21 29.46
N TRP A 30 -26.07 -8.86 28.57
CA TRP A 30 -25.00 -9.79 28.97
C TRP A 30 -23.90 -9.08 29.76
N ILE A 31 -23.48 -7.89 29.32
CA ILE A 31 -22.50 -7.06 30.03
C ILE A 31 -23.00 -6.68 31.43
N ASP A 32 -24.23 -6.18 31.52
CA ASP A 32 -24.84 -5.75 32.80
C ASP A 32 -25.04 -6.93 33.76
N MET A 33 -25.36 -8.12 33.24
CA MET A 33 -25.53 -9.32 34.05
C MET A 33 -24.21 -9.86 34.60
N LEU A 34 -23.13 -9.73 33.84
CA LEU A 34 -21.81 -10.27 34.21
C LEU A 34 -20.93 -9.25 34.95
N SER A 35 -21.32 -7.98 35.01
CA SER A 35 -20.50 -6.89 35.59
C SER A 35 -20.10 -7.10 37.05
N ASP A 36 -20.93 -7.83 37.80
CA ASP A 36 -20.69 -8.09 39.22
C ASP A 36 -19.76 -9.31 39.45
N ASP A 37 -19.52 -10.12 38.42
CA ASP A 37 -18.59 -11.26 38.44
C ASP A 37 -17.29 -10.90 37.72
N GLY A 38 -16.33 -10.36 38.49
CA GLY A 38 -15.02 -9.94 37.99
C GLY A 38 -14.12 -11.05 37.43
N SER A 39 -14.59 -12.30 37.37
CA SER A 39 -13.88 -13.42 36.74
C SER A 39 -14.32 -13.67 35.28
N LYS A 40 -15.44 -13.07 34.85
CA LYS A 40 -16.05 -13.32 33.55
C LYS A 40 -15.56 -12.33 32.49
N HIS A 41 -15.31 -12.85 31.29
CA HIS A 41 -14.92 -12.05 30.13
C HIS A 41 -15.81 -12.42 28.95
N LEU A 42 -16.08 -11.42 28.11
CA LEU A 42 -16.77 -11.60 26.83
C LEU A 42 -15.82 -11.20 25.72
N ALA A 43 -15.78 -11.97 24.64
CA ALA A 43 -15.16 -11.55 23.39
C ALA A 43 -16.24 -11.17 22.39
N LEU A 44 -16.09 -9.98 21.81
CA LEU A 44 -16.89 -9.51 20.68
C LEU A 44 -16.02 -9.56 19.43
N LEU A 45 -16.50 -10.28 18.43
CA LEU A 45 -15.90 -10.36 17.10
C LEU A 45 -16.80 -9.59 16.14
N VAL A 46 -16.21 -8.67 15.38
CA VAL A 46 -16.86 -7.97 14.27
C VAL A 46 -16.03 -8.23 13.02
N PHE A 47 -16.68 -8.63 11.92
CA PHE A 47 -15.97 -8.91 10.68
C PHE A 47 -16.79 -8.55 9.45
N ASP A 48 -16.09 -8.23 8.37
CA ASP A 48 -16.66 -8.04 7.04
C ASP A 48 -16.15 -9.09 6.05
N LEU A 49 -16.88 -9.26 4.95
CA LEU A 49 -16.47 -10.14 3.86
C LEU A 49 -15.59 -9.36 2.89
N ASP A 50 -14.35 -9.78 2.75
CA ASP A 50 -13.37 -9.09 1.90
C ASP A 50 -13.83 -9.05 0.44
N TYR A 51 -13.73 -7.87 -0.18
CA TYR A 51 -14.10 -7.66 -1.58
C TYR A 51 -15.57 -8.00 -1.93
N PHE A 52 -16.48 -8.02 -0.95
CA PHE A 52 -17.91 -8.26 -1.20
C PHE A 52 -18.51 -7.32 -2.25
N ARG A 53 -18.09 -6.05 -2.25
CA ARG A 53 -18.48 -5.10 -3.30
C ARG A 53 -18.08 -5.56 -4.70
N SER A 54 -16.87 -6.07 -4.88
CA SER A 54 -16.41 -6.60 -6.18
C SER A 54 -17.24 -7.80 -6.64
N ILE A 55 -17.70 -8.63 -5.71
CA ILE A 55 -18.63 -9.73 -6.00
C ILE A 55 -19.97 -9.17 -6.50
N ASN A 56 -20.54 -8.17 -5.83
CA ASN A 56 -21.76 -7.51 -6.28
C ASN A 56 -21.60 -6.86 -7.66
N ASP A 57 -20.49 -6.16 -7.89
CA ASP A 57 -20.23 -5.47 -9.15
C ASP A 57 -20.05 -6.48 -10.32
N SER A 58 -19.49 -7.66 -10.05
CA SER A 58 -19.20 -8.69 -11.07
C SER A 58 -20.37 -9.64 -11.32
N TYR A 59 -21.12 -9.99 -10.28
CA TYR A 59 -22.12 -11.07 -10.30
C TYR A 59 -23.54 -10.59 -9.99
N GLY A 60 -23.71 -9.33 -9.57
CA GLY A 60 -24.98 -8.73 -9.21
C GLY A 60 -25.39 -8.97 -7.76
N HIS A 61 -26.22 -8.06 -7.24
CA HIS A 61 -26.64 -8.04 -5.83
C HIS A 61 -27.33 -9.33 -5.36
N GLU A 62 -28.09 -10.00 -6.22
CA GLU A 62 -28.79 -11.25 -5.87
C GLU A 62 -27.82 -12.37 -5.43
N ARG A 63 -26.66 -12.49 -6.11
CA ARG A 63 -25.62 -13.46 -5.70
C ARG A 63 -24.87 -13.03 -4.45
N GLY A 64 -24.68 -11.72 -4.27
CA GLY A 64 -24.18 -11.19 -3.01
C GLY A 64 -25.10 -11.54 -1.84
N ASP A 65 -26.42 -11.38 -2.02
CA ASP A 65 -27.41 -11.72 -1.01
C ASP A 65 -27.39 -13.22 -0.66
N GLN A 66 -27.31 -14.10 -1.67
CA GLN A 66 -27.16 -15.55 -1.47
C GLN A 66 -25.86 -15.90 -0.72
N LEU A 67 -24.76 -15.18 -0.99
CA LEU A 67 -23.50 -15.35 -0.29
C LEU A 67 -23.62 -14.97 1.20
N LEU A 68 -24.32 -13.86 1.51
CA LEU A 68 -24.58 -13.45 2.90
C LEU A 68 -25.46 -14.47 3.64
N GLN A 69 -26.47 -15.02 2.96
CA GLN A 69 -27.32 -16.09 3.51
C GLN A 69 -26.51 -17.35 3.82
N GLU A 70 -25.63 -17.78 2.90
CA GLU A 70 -24.76 -18.94 3.12
C GLU A 70 -23.76 -18.68 4.25
N MET A 71 -23.22 -17.46 4.38
CA MET A 71 -22.36 -17.10 5.51
C MET A 71 -23.12 -17.19 6.83
N ALA A 72 -24.33 -16.64 6.90
CA ALA A 72 -25.18 -16.75 8.08
C ALA A 72 -25.47 -18.20 8.45
N ARG A 73 -25.76 -19.05 7.46
CA ARG A 73 -25.97 -20.49 7.65
C ARG A 73 -24.73 -21.18 8.21
N ARG A 74 -23.52 -20.84 7.72
CA ARG A 74 -22.25 -21.36 8.25
C ARG A 74 -22.03 -20.94 9.69
N LEU A 75 -22.27 -19.68 10.03
CA LEU A 75 -22.14 -19.17 11.40
C LEU A 75 -23.06 -19.93 12.37
N GLN A 76 -24.33 -20.12 11.99
CA GLN A 76 -25.30 -20.82 12.83
C GLN A 76 -24.97 -22.30 13.05
N ASN A 77 -24.41 -22.97 12.05
CA ASN A 77 -24.14 -24.42 12.12
C ASN A 77 -22.76 -24.76 12.65
N GLU A 78 -21.78 -23.87 12.45
CA GLU A 78 -20.36 -24.23 12.55
C GLU A 78 -19.50 -23.26 13.37
N CYS A 79 -20.05 -22.17 13.91
CA CYS A 79 -19.30 -21.33 14.83
C CYS A 79 -19.21 -22.05 16.20
N VAL A 80 -18.23 -22.95 16.35
CA VAL A 80 -18.10 -23.94 17.44
C VAL A 80 -17.56 -23.38 18.76
N ALA A 81 -18.01 -22.22 19.19
CA ALA A 81 -17.82 -21.75 20.57
C ALA A 81 -19.11 -21.14 21.08
N SER A 82 -20.09 -21.99 21.40
CA SER A 82 -21.41 -21.67 21.98
C SER A 82 -21.74 -20.16 22.01
N PRO A 83 -21.99 -19.55 20.84
CA PRO A 83 -22.11 -18.11 20.77
C PRO A 83 -23.32 -17.66 21.55
N LEU A 84 -23.13 -16.65 22.38
CA LEU A 84 -24.24 -16.02 23.11
C LEU A 84 -25.16 -15.32 22.11
N LEU A 85 -24.56 -14.64 21.12
CA LEU A 85 -25.27 -13.88 20.09
C LEU A 85 -24.52 -13.96 18.76
N ILE A 86 -25.29 -14.03 17.65
CA ILE A 86 -24.80 -13.86 16.28
C ILE A 86 -25.73 -12.88 15.57
N ALA A 87 -25.15 -11.88 14.90
CA ALA A 87 -25.91 -10.84 14.20
C ALA A 87 -25.31 -10.50 12.84
N ARG A 88 -26.17 -9.98 11.97
CA ARG A 88 -25.75 -9.18 10.82
C ARG A 88 -25.92 -7.70 11.18
N MET A 89 -24.84 -6.95 11.11
CA MET A 89 -24.79 -5.54 11.52
C MET A 89 -25.22 -4.60 10.41
N GLY A 90 -25.12 -5.05 9.15
CA GLY A 90 -25.56 -4.37 7.95
C GLY A 90 -24.58 -4.59 6.80
N GLY A 91 -25.03 -4.53 5.55
CA GLY A 91 -24.16 -4.81 4.40
C GLY A 91 -23.55 -6.22 4.48
N ASP A 92 -22.23 -6.30 4.46
CA ASP A 92 -21.40 -7.50 4.60
C ASP A 92 -20.81 -7.70 6.01
N GLU A 93 -21.24 -6.90 6.98
CA GLU A 93 -20.73 -6.92 8.35
C GLU A 93 -21.54 -7.85 9.27
N PHE A 94 -20.83 -8.67 10.03
CA PHE A 94 -21.37 -9.62 11.00
C PHE A 94 -20.72 -9.42 12.38
N ALA A 95 -21.45 -9.80 13.43
CA ALA A 95 -20.96 -9.76 14.80
C ALA A 95 -21.26 -11.06 15.57
N ILE A 96 -20.32 -11.47 16.42
CA ILE A 96 -20.44 -12.65 17.29
C ILE A 96 -20.03 -12.25 18.70
N LEU A 97 -20.84 -12.62 19.70
CA LEU A 97 -20.51 -12.46 21.12
C LEU A 97 -20.35 -13.84 21.78
N VAL A 98 -19.23 -14.06 22.46
CA VAL A 98 -18.92 -15.32 23.16
C VAL A 98 -18.40 -15.05 24.57
N GLU A 99 -18.60 -15.99 25.50
CA GLU A 99 -17.78 -16.03 26.72
C GLU A 99 -16.35 -16.45 26.37
N THR A 100 -15.37 -15.87 27.03
CA THR A 100 -13.95 -16.19 26.83
C THR A 100 -13.21 -16.32 28.16
N ASP A 101 -12.10 -17.06 28.16
CA ASP A 101 -11.16 -17.13 29.27
C ASP A 101 -10.06 -16.06 29.18
N ASN A 102 -10.16 -15.16 28.20
CA ASN A 102 -9.24 -14.05 27.96
C ASN A 102 -7.78 -14.51 27.75
N LYS A 103 -7.58 -15.70 27.18
CA LYS A 103 -6.25 -16.14 26.76
C LYS A 103 -5.98 -15.78 25.30
N PRO A 104 -4.78 -15.28 24.96
CA PRO A 104 -4.41 -14.97 23.58
C PRO A 104 -4.67 -16.12 22.59
N GLU A 105 -4.40 -17.36 23.00
CA GLU A 105 -4.63 -18.55 22.19
C GLU A 105 -6.11 -18.78 21.90
N SER A 106 -6.98 -18.58 22.90
CA SER A 106 -8.44 -18.69 22.76
C SER A 106 -9.00 -17.64 21.81
N LEU A 107 -8.53 -16.39 21.93
CA LEU A 107 -8.96 -15.28 21.06
C LEU A 107 -8.50 -15.49 19.62
N SER A 108 -7.25 -15.93 19.44
CA SER A 108 -6.72 -16.25 18.11
C SER A 108 -7.50 -17.40 17.47
N ALA A 109 -7.87 -18.42 18.25
CA ALA A 109 -8.70 -19.52 17.78
C ALA A 109 -10.08 -19.05 17.30
N LEU A 110 -10.70 -18.06 17.95
CA LEU A 110 -11.97 -17.48 17.51
C LEU A 110 -11.83 -16.78 16.15
N GLY A 111 -10.75 -16.02 15.94
CA GLY A 111 -10.44 -15.40 14.65
C GLY A 111 -10.20 -16.44 13.54
N GLU A 112 -9.40 -17.47 13.83
CA GLU A 112 -9.13 -18.57 12.90
C GLU A 112 -10.40 -19.38 12.57
N GLN A 113 -11.37 -19.48 13.49
CA GLN A 113 -12.68 -20.06 13.18
C GLN A 113 -13.39 -19.28 12.08
N VAL A 114 -13.52 -17.95 12.21
CA VAL A 114 -14.17 -17.10 11.18
C VAL A 114 -13.44 -17.23 9.83
N LYS A 115 -12.10 -17.21 9.86
CA LYS A 115 -11.27 -17.41 8.67
C LYS A 115 -11.50 -18.78 8.02
N SER A 116 -11.57 -19.85 8.81
CA SER A 116 -11.83 -21.19 8.28
C SER A 116 -13.23 -21.33 7.64
N LEU A 117 -14.23 -20.60 8.16
CA LEU A 117 -15.58 -20.59 7.61
C LEU A 117 -15.61 -19.92 6.23
N THR A 118 -14.87 -18.83 6.06
CA THR A 118 -14.80 -18.07 4.80
C THR A 118 -13.85 -18.68 3.79
N ALA A 119 -12.78 -19.36 4.22
CA ALA A 119 -11.83 -20.04 3.34
C ALA A 119 -12.46 -21.15 2.47
N ARG A 120 -13.62 -21.68 2.88
CA ARG A 120 -14.35 -22.69 2.10
C ARG A 120 -15.13 -22.03 0.97
N PRO A 121 -15.12 -22.60 -0.26
CA PRO A 121 -15.84 -22.02 -1.39
C PRO A 121 -17.34 -21.89 -1.12
N PHE A 122 -17.95 -20.80 -1.54
CA PHE A 122 -19.39 -20.55 -1.48
C PHE A 122 -20.06 -21.11 -2.74
N GLN A 123 -20.87 -22.15 -2.58
CA GLN A 123 -21.62 -22.76 -3.69
C GLN A 123 -22.94 -22.02 -3.85
N ILE A 124 -23.00 -21.14 -4.85
CA ILE A 124 -24.12 -20.26 -5.10
C ILE A 124 -24.68 -20.61 -6.48
N GLU A 125 -25.78 -21.37 -6.49
CA GLU A 125 -26.37 -21.96 -7.70
C GLU A 125 -25.37 -22.83 -8.49
N HIS A 126 -24.86 -22.31 -9.61
CA HIS A 126 -23.89 -22.94 -10.49
C HIS A 126 -22.50 -22.30 -10.40
N LEU A 127 -22.34 -21.30 -9.53
CA LEU A 127 -21.11 -20.56 -9.31
C LEU A 127 -20.41 -21.04 -8.04
N THR A 128 -19.09 -21.09 -8.11
CA THR A 128 -18.24 -21.24 -6.93
C THR A 128 -17.55 -19.89 -6.68
N LEU A 129 -17.95 -19.23 -5.60
CA LEU A 129 -17.39 -17.94 -5.19
C LEU A 129 -16.36 -18.14 -4.07
N PHE A 130 -15.34 -17.30 -4.07
CA PHE A 130 -14.30 -17.26 -3.05
C PHE A 130 -14.28 -15.88 -2.43
N THR A 131 -14.23 -15.83 -1.11
CA THR A 131 -14.08 -14.61 -0.31
C THR A 131 -13.26 -14.96 0.92
N SER A 132 -12.76 -13.94 1.60
CA SER A 132 -12.20 -14.05 2.94
C SER A 132 -12.95 -13.13 3.89
N ALA A 133 -12.51 -13.06 5.14
CA ALA A 133 -12.99 -12.07 6.10
C ALA A 133 -11.82 -11.41 6.82
N SER A 134 -12.05 -10.16 7.21
CA SER A 134 -11.18 -9.41 8.11
C SER A 134 -11.93 -9.21 9.43
N THR A 135 -11.34 -9.67 10.54
CA THR A 135 -12.03 -9.76 11.85
C THR A 135 -11.35 -8.89 12.90
N GLY A 136 -12.10 -8.02 13.56
CA GLY A 136 -11.70 -7.31 14.76
C GLY A 136 -12.22 -8.01 16.01
N ILE A 137 -11.36 -8.20 17.00
CA ILE A 137 -11.69 -8.89 18.25
C ILE A 137 -11.46 -7.94 19.42
N VAL A 138 -12.46 -7.76 20.28
CA VAL A 138 -12.34 -7.00 21.53
C VAL A 138 -12.79 -7.82 22.72
N ILE A 139 -12.37 -7.40 23.90
CA ILE A 139 -12.59 -8.12 25.15
C ILE A 139 -13.24 -7.18 26.14
N TRP A 140 -14.34 -7.60 26.72
CA TRP A 140 -14.91 -6.96 27.89
C TRP A 140 -14.40 -7.65 29.16
N PRO A 141 -14.08 -6.89 30.23
CA PRO A 141 -14.20 -5.42 30.37
C PRO A 141 -12.95 -4.62 29.94
N GLU A 142 -11.92 -5.27 29.39
CA GLU A 142 -10.61 -4.65 29.14
C GLU A 142 -10.62 -3.54 28.09
N HIS A 143 -11.38 -3.73 27.01
CA HIS A 143 -11.41 -2.85 25.85
C HIS A 143 -12.62 -1.90 25.83
N GLY A 144 -13.47 -1.97 26.85
CA GLY A 144 -14.66 -1.12 26.96
C GLY A 144 -15.64 -1.61 28.01
N ARG A 145 -16.47 -0.71 28.53
CA ARG A 145 -17.49 -1.02 29.55
C ARG A 145 -18.92 -1.03 29.01
N SER A 146 -19.13 -0.59 27.78
CA SER A 146 -20.42 -0.62 27.10
C SER A 146 -20.30 -1.31 25.75
N ILE A 147 -21.41 -1.86 25.23
CA ILE A 147 -21.42 -2.44 23.89
C ILE A 147 -21.05 -1.42 22.81
N GLY A 148 -21.38 -0.14 23.02
CA GLY A 148 -21.02 0.93 22.09
C GLY A 148 -19.51 1.13 21.97
N GLU A 149 -18.80 1.14 23.11
CA GLU A 149 -17.34 1.20 23.15
C GLU A 149 -16.71 -0.03 22.50
N LEU A 150 -17.19 -1.23 22.86
CA LEU A 150 -16.66 -2.48 22.32
C LEU A 150 -16.83 -2.57 20.79
N LEU A 151 -18.00 -2.19 20.26
CA LEU A 151 -18.22 -2.13 18.81
C LEU A 151 -17.24 -1.16 18.13
N HIS A 152 -17.05 0.04 18.70
CA HIS A 152 -16.11 1.01 18.14
C HIS A 152 -14.66 0.51 18.12
N GLN A 153 -14.24 -0.18 19.18
CA GLN A 153 -12.90 -0.78 19.25
C GLN A 153 -12.76 -2.00 18.33
N ALA A 154 -13.84 -2.77 18.14
CA ALA A 154 -13.84 -3.91 17.23
C ALA A 154 -13.72 -3.45 15.77
N ASP A 155 -14.39 -2.35 15.40
CA ASP A 155 -14.24 -1.72 14.09
C ASP A 155 -12.79 -1.29 13.83
N SER A 156 -12.15 -0.71 14.86
CA SER A 156 -10.74 -0.33 14.81
C SER A 156 -9.85 -1.57 14.60
N ALA A 157 -10.02 -2.62 15.39
CA ALA A 157 -9.25 -3.85 15.20
C ALA A 157 -9.49 -4.49 13.82
N MET A 158 -10.74 -4.52 13.34
CA MET A 158 -11.09 -5.04 12.01
C MET A 158 -10.39 -4.26 10.90
N TYR A 159 -10.34 -2.93 10.99
CA TYR A 159 -9.60 -2.11 10.04
C TYR A 159 -8.10 -2.42 10.04
N ALA A 160 -7.51 -2.65 11.23
CA ALA A 160 -6.12 -3.06 11.34
C ALA A 160 -5.84 -4.40 10.63
N ALA A 161 -6.76 -5.37 10.76
CA ALA A 161 -6.67 -6.65 10.03
C ALA A 161 -6.69 -6.45 8.51
N LYS A 162 -7.49 -5.51 8.00
CA LYS A 162 -7.50 -5.16 6.58
C LYS A 162 -6.19 -4.54 6.12
N GLU A 163 -5.58 -3.68 6.93
CA GLU A 163 -4.30 -3.06 6.61
C GLU A 163 -3.15 -4.07 6.59
N GLN A 164 -3.23 -5.13 7.40
CA GLN A 164 -2.25 -6.22 7.45
C GLN A 164 -2.37 -7.23 6.29
N GLY A 165 -3.18 -6.92 5.26
CA GLY A 165 -3.33 -7.75 4.07
C GLY A 165 -4.66 -8.49 3.96
N ARG A 166 -5.64 -8.19 4.83
CA ARG A 166 -6.96 -8.85 4.88
C ARG A 166 -6.86 -10.35 5.22
N ASN A 167 -7.98 -11.09 5.12
CA ASN A 167 -8.02 -12.54 5.36
C ASN A 167 -7.39 -12.97 6.70
N GLY A 168 -7.77 -12.29 7.78
CA GLY A 168 -7.15 -12.48 9.08
C GLY A 168 -7.92 -11.78 10.20
N HIS A 169 -7.32 -11.75 11.37
CA HIS A 169 -7.90 -11.12 12.55
C HIS A 169 -6.88 -10.26 13.28
N ALA A 170 -7.38 -9.24 13.96
CA ALA A 170 -6.60 -8.47 14.92
C ALA A 170 -7.37 -8.37 16.23
N VAL A 171 -6.66 -8.55 17.34
CA VAL A 171 -7.18 -8.26 18.67
C VAL A 171 -6.90 -6.79 18.95
N PHE A 172 -7.90 -6.06 19.41
CA PHE A 172 -7.75 -4.65 19.74
C PHE A 172 -6.65 -4.43 20.77
N SER A 173 -5.89 -3.37 20.57
CA SER A 173 -5.01 -2.79 21.56
C SER A 173 -5.06 -1.26 21.44
N PRO A 174 -4.77 -0.50 22.51
CA PRO A 174 -4.73 0.96 22.45
C PRO A 174 -3.82 1.50 21.34
N GLU A 175 -2.73 0.80 21.03
CA GLU A 175 -1.77 1.15 19.97
C GLU A 175 -2.40 1.08 18.58
N ILE A 176 -3.33 0.13 18.34
CA ILE A 176 -4.08 0.06 17.07
C ILE A 176 -4.92 1.33 16.89
N MET A 177 -5.62 1.76 17.94
CA MET A 177 -6.45 2.97 17.89
C MET A 177 -5.60 4.22 17.67
N GLU A 178 -4.48 4.35 18.38
CA GLU A 178 -3.56 5.48 18.24
C GLU A 178 -2.98 5.55 16.82
N HIS A 179 -2.57 4.41 16.27
CA HIS A 179 -2.06 4.32 14.90
C HIS A 179 -3.10 4.77 13.87
N GLN A 180 -4.36 4.35 14.01
CA GLN A 180 -5.43 4.77 13.10
C GLN A 180 -5.77 6.24 13.21
N ASN A 181 -5.85 6.76 14.45
CA ASN A 181 -6.06 8.18 14.69
C ASN A 181 -4.92 9.01 14.06
N ARG A 182 -3.67 8.57 14.23
CA ARG A 182 -2.50 9.18 13.60
C ARG A 182 -2.60 9.15 12.07
N GLN A 183 -2.93 8.01 11.46
CA GLN A 183 -3.08 7.93 10.00
C GLN A 183 -4.19 8.86 9.48
N SER A 184 -5.33 8.93 10.17
CA SER A 184 -6.44 9.81 9.80
C SER A 184 -6.04 11.30 9.89
N ALA A 185 -5.31 11.67 10.95
CA ALA A 185 -4.77 13.01 11.11
C ALA A 185 -3.73 13.33 10.02
N LEU A 186 -2.83 12.39 9.70
CA LEU A 186 -1.86 12.52 8.60
C LEU A 186 -2.58 12.72 7.25
N LEU A 187 -3.57 11.90 6.93
CA LEU A 187 -4.31 12.01 5.67
C LEU A 187 -5.03 13.35 5.55
N THR A 188 -5.62 13.83 6.65
CA THR A 188 -6.27 15.15 6.69
C THR A 188 -5.24 16.26 6.43
N ALA A 189 -4.08 16.19 7.08
CA ALA A 189 -3.01 17.16 6.89
C ALA A 189 -2.42 17.12 5.46
N LEU A 190 -2.28 15.93 4.86
CA LEU A 190 -1.81 15.77 3.48
C LEU A 190 -2.79 16.41 2.47
N ARG A 191 -4.11 16.24 2.68
CA ARG A 191 -5.14 16.91 1.85
C ARG A 191 -5.03 18.43 1.91
N GLN A 192 -4.80 18.97 3.10
CA GLN A 192 -4.64 20.42 3.29
C GLN A 192 -3.32 20.94 2.71
N SER A 193 -2.29 20.09 2.64
CA SER A 193 -0.95 20.47 2.22
C SER A 193 -0.80 20.79 0.73
N GLN A 194 -1.71 20.31 -0.12
CA GLN A 194 -1.67 20.58 -1.56
C GLN A 194 -1.85 22.07 -1.89
N GLY A 195 -2.51 22.84 -1.02
CA GLY A 195 -2.71 24.29 -1.19
C GLY A 195 -1.67 25.17 -0.49
N ASP A 196 -0.83 24.59 0.38
CA ASP A 196 -0.01 25.32 1.37
C ASP A 196 1.51 25.28 1.07
N GLU A 197 1.94 24.83 -0.11
CA GLU A 197 3.38 24.69 -0.47
C GLU A 197 4.20 23.83 0.50
N ARG A 198 3.55 22.87 1.18
CA ARG A 198 4.21 21.97 2.16
C ARG A 198 4.88 20.76 1.52
N PHE A 199 4.63 20.52 0.24
CA PHE A 199 5.38 19.53 -0.53
C PHE A 199 6.58 20.21 -1.18
N PHE A 200 7.73 19.55 -1.12
CA PHE A 200 8.96 20.03 -1.75
C PHE A 200 9.75 18.83 -2.30
N LEU A 201 10.63 19.09 -3.27
CA LEU A 201 11.52 18.08 -3.81
C LEU A 201 12.93 18.28 -3.25
N VAL A 202 13.54 17.17 -2.85
CA VAL A 202 14.99 17.06 -2.69
C VAL A 202 15.50 16.15 -3.79
N TYR A 203 16.79 16.24 -4.11
CA TYR A 203 17.38 15.53 -5.22
C TYR A 203 18.59 14.75 -4.75
N GLN A 204 18.73 13.51 -5.21
CA GLN A 204 19.90 12.68 -4.94
C GLN A 204 20.69 12.46 -6.23
N VAL A 205 22.01 12.60 -6.17
CA VAL A 205 22.88 12.47 -7.34
C VAL A 205 23.12 11.02 -7.75
N GLN A 206 23.21 10.80 -9.06
CA GLN A 206 23.60 9.54 -9.69
C GLN A 206 24.93 9.75 -10.42
N GLN A 207 25.91 8.92 -10.09
CA GLN A 207 27.26 8.99 -10.63
C GLN A 207 27.50 7.92 -11.67
N ASN A 208 28.03 8.28 -12.82
CA ASN A 208 28.49 7.31 -13.81
C ASN A 208 29.77 6.62 -13.34
N ALA A 209 29.81 5.28 -13.39
CA ALA A 209 30.91 4.48 -12.87
C ALA A 209 32.25 4.75 -13.59
N SER A 210 32.21 4.92 -14.92
CA SER A 210 33.42 5.10 -15.74
C SER A 210 34.02 6.50 -15.66
N SER A 211 33.18 7.53 -15.74
CA SER A 211 33.63 8.93 -15.80
C SER A 211 33.67 9.62 -14.45
N LEU A 212 33.03 9.03 -13.43
CA LEU A 212 32.81 9.58 -12.09
C LEU A 212 32.02 10.91 -12.10
N ALA A 213 31.54 11.33 -13.26
CA ALA A 213 30.69 12.50 -13.40
C ALA A 213 29.29 12.22 -12.88
N ILE A 214 28.69 13.21 -12.21
CA ILE A 214 27.25 13.19 -11.95
C ILE A 214 26.52 13.38 -13.28
N THR A 215 25.73 12.38 -13.66
CA THR A 215 25.03 12.32 -14.97
C THR A 215 23.51 12.31 -14.82
N GLY A 216 23.01 12.00 -13.63
CA GLY A 216 21.59 12.01 -13.31
C GLY A 216 21.33 12.48 -11.89
N VAL A 217 20.09 12.80 -11.59
CA VAL A 217 19.60 12.95 -10.23
C VAL A 217 18.20 12.36 -10.10
N GLU A 218 17.88 11.81 -8.94
CA GLU A 218 16.53 11.37 -8.62
C GLU A 218 15.80 12.44 -7.81
N ALA A 219 14.58 12.80 -8.23
CA ALA A 219 13.71 13.71 -7.53
C ALA A 219 12.87 12.97 -6.48
N LEU A 220 13.09 13.32 -5.22
CA LEU A 220 12.52 12.65 -4.06
C LEU A 220 11.53 13.58 -3.34
N LEU A 221 10.26 13.17 -3.29
CA LEU A 221 9.22 13.91 -2.62
C LEU A 221 9.46 14.00 -1.11
N ARG A 222 9.30 15.20 -0.56
CA ARG A 222 9.31 15.46 0.87
C ARG A 222 8.08 16.27 1.26
N TRP A 223 7.67 16.09 2.50
CA TRP A 223 6.51 16.75 3.06
C TRP A 223 6.89 17.44 4.38
N GLN A 224 6.58 18.73 4.46
CA GLN A 224 6.71 19.51 5.68
C GLN A 224 5.41 19.43 6.48
N ALA A 225 5.42 18.55 7.48
CA ALA A 225 4.28 18.38 8.37
C ALA A 225 3.91 19.70 9.09
N PRO A 226 2.61 19.96 9.36
CA PRO A 226 2.15 21.14 10.08
C PRO A 226 2.62 21.23 11.53
N SER A 227 2.91 20.09 12.13
CA SER A 227 3.32 20.00 13.52
C SER A 227 4.27 18.82 13.73
N PRO A 228 5.12 18.85 14.76
CA PRO A 228 6.06 17.77 15.05
C PRO A 228 5.39 16.41 15.26
N GLU A 229 4.19 16.36 15.88
CA GLU A 229 3.49 15.09 16.09
C GLU A 229 3.06 14.40 14.79
N LEU A 230 2.93 15.15 13.69
CA LEU A 230 2.58 14.65 12.35
C LEU A 230 3.81 14.47 11.43
N ALA A 231 5.02 14.61 11.96
CA ALA A 231 6.22 14.35 11.17
C ALA A 231 6.21 12.91 10.63
N ALA A 232 6.33 12.76 9.31
CA ALA A 232 6.31 11.47 8.64
C ALA A 232 7.31 11.47 7.48
N GLY A 233 8.02 10.36 7.31
CA GLY A 233 8.89 10.12 6.17
C GLY A 233 8.11 9.65 4.93
N PRO A 234 8.76 9.60 3.75
CA PRO A 234 8.16 9.11 2.51
C PRO A 234 7.52 7.72 2.64
N ASP A 235 8.15 6.83 3.40
CA ASP A 235 7.69 5.48 3.75
C ASP A 235 6.32 5.48 4.48
N GLN A 236 5.98 6.56 5.18
CA GLN A 236 4.73 6.69 5.91
C GLN A 236 3.65 7.44 5.12
N PHE A 237 4.01 8.54 4.45
CA PHE A 237 2.99 9.38 3.81
C PHE A 237 2.68 8.99 2.36
N ILE A 238 3.62 8.40 1.60
CA ILE A 238 3.37 7.99 0.20
C ILE A 238 2.28 6.91 0.15
N PRO A 239 2.29 5.85 0.99
CA PRO A 239 1.20 4.88 1.00
C PRO A 239 -0.16 5.49 1.33
N LEU A 240 -0.21 6.55 2.15
CA LEU A 240 -1.46 7.27 2.44
C LEU A 240 -1.94 8.10 1.24
N LEU A 241 -1.02 8.72 0.51
CA LEU A 241 -1.35 9.40 -0.76
C LEU A 241 -1.89 8.42 -1.79
N GLU A 242 -1.31 7.23 -1.88
CA GLU A 242 -1.75 6.16 -2.78
C GLU A 242 -3.15 5.65 -2.41
N LYS A 243 -3.33 5.17 -1.17
CA LYS A 243 -4.61 4.66 -0.66
C LYS A 243 -5.76 5.66 -0.83
N SER A 244 -5.47 6.96 -0.72
CA SER A 244 -6.47 8.02 -0.84
C SER A 244 -6.67 8.57 -2.27
N GLY A 245 -5.82 8.17 -3.22
CA GLY A 245 -5.80 8.68 -4.59
C GLY A 245 -5.16 10.07 -4.75
N LEU A 246 -4.76 10.73 -3.66
CA LEU A 246 -4.08 12.04 -3.68
C LEU A 246 -2.73 11.98 -4.39
N ILE A 247 -2.12 10.79 -4.48
CA ILE A 247 -0.85 10.57 -5.20
C ILE A 247 -0.94 11.00 -6.66
N ILE A 248 -2.14 10.94 -7.27
CA ILE A 248 -2.34 11.39 -8.64
C ILE A 248 -2.02 12.88 -8.73
N ASP A 249 -2.67 13.69 -7.90
CA ASP A 249 -2.53 15.15 -7.84
C ASP A 249 -1.17 15.61 -7.36
N VAL A 250 -0.66 15.03 -6.28
CA VAL A 250 0.70 15.31 -5.80
C VAL A 250 1.73 14.93 -6.86
N GLY A 251 1.59 13.77 -7.50
CA GLY A 251 2.48 13.34 -8.58
C GLY A 251 2.45 14.24 -9.81
N GLY A 252 1.30 14.84 -10.12
CA GLY A 252 1.19 15.88 -11.15
C GLY A 252 2.01 17.12 -10.82
N TRP A 253 1.95 17.57 -9.55
CA TRP A 253 2.80 18.66 -9.05
C TRP A 253 4.29 18.28 -9.05
N VAL A 254 4.64 17.05 -8.66
CA VAL A 254 6.02 16.55 -8.69
C VAL A 254 6.59 16.62 -10.12
N LEU A 255 5.85 16.14 -11.12
CA LEU A 255 6.27 16.22 -12.53
C LEU A 255 6.50 17.67 -12.97
N ASP A 256 5.57 18.56 -12.62
CA ASP A 256 5.66 19.99 -12.93
C ASP A 256 6.90 20.64 -12.31
N GLU A 257 7.20 20.35 -11.03
CA GLU A 257 8.34 20.93 -10.32
C GLU A 257 9.67 20.32 -10.79
N ALA A 258 9.72 19.00 -11.01
CA ALA A 258 10.91 18.34 -11.55
C ALA A 258 11.25 18.87 -12.96
N CYS A 259 10.26 19.00 -13.84
CA CYS A 259 10.47 19.55 -15.18
C CYS A 259 10.94 21.02 -15.15
N GLN A 260 10.39 21.83 -14.23
CA GLN A 260 10.86 23.19 -14.03
C GLN A 260 12.29 23.22 -13.50
N GLN A 261 12.65 22.31 -12.59
CA GLN A 261 14.01 22.22 -12.06
C GLN A 261 15.01 21.80 -13.14
N ILE A 262 14.65 20.85 -14.02
CA ILE A 262 15.45 20.51 -15.21
C ILE A 262 15.70 21.76 -16.05
N ALA A 263 14.66 22.56 -16.32
CA ALA A 263 14.78 23.78 -17.11
C ALA A 263 15.75 24.79 -16.47
N ARG A 264 15.68 24.96 -15.13
CA ARG A 264 16.60 25.82 -14.37
C ARG A 264 18.04 25.32 -14.45
N TRP A 265 18.27 24.02 -14.25
CA TRP A 265 19.63 23.46 -14.35
C TRP A 265 20.20 23.56 -15.76
N ARG A 266 19.37 23.33 -16.80
CA ARG A 266 19.80 23.44 -18.20
C ARG A 266 20.49 24.77 -18.52
N GLU A 267 20.11 25.86 -17.87
CA GLU A 267 20.75 27.17 -18.08
C GLU A 267 22.24 27.20 -17.71
N TYR A 268 22.67 26.36 -16.76
CA TYR A 268 24.04 26.33 -16.25
C TYR A 268 24.87 25.16 -16.79
N ILE A 269 24.26 23.99 -16.95
CA ILE A 269 24.96 22.73 -17.30
C ILE A 269 24.56 22.16 -18.67
N GLY A 270 23.64 22.80 -19.38
CA GLY A 270 23.10 22.32 -20.66
C GLY A 270 22.24 21.06 -20.52
N GLU A 271 22.15 20.27 -21.59
CA GLU A 271 21.31 19.04 -21.64
C GLU A 271 22.09 17.80 -21.17
N ARG A 272 22.83 17.92 -20.05
CA ARG A 272 23.75 16.87 -19.59
C ARG A 272 23.24 16.01 -18.43
N ILE A 273 22.17 16.44 -17.77
CA ILE A 273 21.65 15.78 -16.57
C ILE A 273 20.22 15.33 -16.80
N THR A 274 19.98 14.04 -16.54
CA THR A 274 18.65 13.47 -16.45
C THR A 274 18.10 13.67 -15.05
N VAL A 275 16.79 13.88 -14.94
CA VAL A 275 16.09 13.89 -13.65
C VAL A 275 15.07 12.77 -13.66
N ALA A 276 15.24 11.83 -12.74
CA ALA A 276 14.35 10.71 -12.55
C ALA A 276 13.22 11.08 -11.58
N VAL A 277 12.00 10.64 -11.88
CA VAL A 277 10.80 10.84 -11.07
C VAL A 277 10.10 9.49 -10.88
N ASN A 278 9.92 9.10 -9.63
CA ASN A 278 9.12 7.93 -9.25
C ASN A 278 7.65 8.07 -9.64
N VAL A 279 7.09 7.00 -10.19
CA VAL A 279 5.69 6.92 -10.60
C VAL A 279 5.01 5.74 -9.92
N SER A 280 4.02 6.03 -9.07
CA SER A 280 3.21 4.98 -8.44
C SER A 280 2.38 4.18 -9.44
N SER A 281 2.03 2.94 -9.10
CA SER A 281 1.11 2.12 -9.90
C SER A 281 -0.24 2.82 -10.12
N ILE A 282 -0.75 3.56 -9.14
CA ILE A 282 -2.02 4.29 -9.25
C ILE A 282 -1.92 5.42 -10.27
N GLN A 283 -0.79 6.14 -10.32
CA GLN A 283 -0.55 7.15 -11.33
C GLN A 283 -0.44 6.52 -12.73
N LEU A 284 0.34 5.46 -12.90
CA LEU A 284 0.55 4.81 -14.21
C LEU A 284 -0.79 4.38 -14.86
N HIS A 285 -1.72 3.89 -14.04
CA HIS A 285 -3.05 3.46 -14.46
C HIS A 285 -4.09 4.59 -14.43
N SER A 286 -3.72 5.83 -14.12
CA SER A 286 -4.66 6.94 -14.15
C SER A 286 -4.89 7.42 -15.59
N PRO A 287 -6.15 7.60 -16.05
CA PRO A 287 -6.44 8.09 -17.39
C PRO A 287 -5.83 9.46 -17.72
N CYS A 288 -5.51 10.28 -16.71
CA CYS A 288 -4.95 11.62 -16.89
C CYS A 288 -3.42 11.68 -16.86
N PHE A 289 -2.74 10.56 -16.61
CA PHE A 289 -1.28 10.55 -16.39
C PHE A 289 -0.48 11.05 -17.59
N ILE A 290 -0.73 10.49 -18.79
CA ILE A 290 -0.08 10.95 -20.02
C ILE A 290 -0.30 12.45 -20.25
N GLY A 291 -1.52 12.93 -20.03
CA GLY A 291 -1.85 14.35 -20.16
C GLY A 291 -1.06 15.24 -19.19
N ARG A 292 -0.76 14.76 -17.98
CA ARG A 292 0.06 15.48 -16.99
C ARG A 292 1.52 15.54 -17.41
N VAL A 293 2.09 14.43 -17.88
CA VAL A 293 3.47 14.40 -18.40
C VAL A 293 3.60 15.36 -19.60
N GLN A 294 2.67 15.31 -20.55
CA GLN A 294 2.64 16.24 -21.69
C GLN A 294 2.55 17.70 -21.25
N ALA A 295 1.71 18.01 -20.26
CA ALA A 295 1.55 19.37 -19.75
C ALA A 295 2.84 19.87 -19.08
N ALA A 296 3.48 19.05 -18.23
CA ALA A 296 4.73 19.40 -17.55
C ALA A 296 5.88 19.65 -18.54
N LEU A 297 6.03 18.77 -19.54
CA LEU A 297 7.01 18.93 -20.63
C LEU A 297 6.76 20.21 -21.44
N LYS A 298 5.50 20.46 -21.82
CA LYS A 298 5.13 21.66 -22.59
C LYS A 298 5.34 22.95 -21.80
N LYS A 299 5.02 22.96 -20.51
CA LYS A 299 5.13 24.12 -19.63
C LYS A 299 6.60 24.49 -19.36
N SER A 300 7.45 23.49 -19.19
CA SER A 300 8.89 23.67 -18.92
C SER A 300 9.73 23.89 -20.18
N GLY A 301 9.30 23.36 -21.33
CA GLY A 301 10.04 23.46 -22.60
C GLY A 301 11.38 22.73 -22.59
N ILE A 302 11.52 21.69 -21.75
CA ILE A 302 12.71 20.83 -21.71
C ILE A 302 12.69 19.82 -22.86
N ASN A 303 13.86 19.31 -23.22
CA ASN A 303 13.95 18.12 -24.05
C ASN A 303 13.39 16.93 -23.24
N PRO A 304 12.37 16.20 -23.74
CA PRO A 304 11.78 15.08 -23.01
C PRO A 304 12.77 14.01 -22.56
N SER A 305 13.87 13.82 -23.29
CA SER A 305 14.89 12.83 -22.93
C SER A 305 15.64 13.13 -21.62
N LEU A 306 15.46 14.34 -21.06
CA LEU A 306 16.03 14.73 -19.77
C LEU A 306 15.13 14.34 -18.59
N LEU A 307 13.88 13.97 -18.84
CA LEU A 307 12.97 13.42 -17.83
C LEU A 307 13.00 11.90 -17.93
N GLU A 308 13.33 11.25 -16.83
CA GLU A 308 13.16 9.81 -16.66
C GLU A 308 11.99 9.52 -15.71
N LEU A 309 11.19 8.52 -16.06
CA LEU A 309 10.12 8.02 -15.21
C LEU A 309 10.51 6.64 -14.69
N GLU A 310 10.58 6.52 -13.36
CA GLU A 310 10.90 5.29 -12.64
C GLU A 310 9.63 4.55 -12.27
N LEU A 311 9.58 3.27 -12.61
CA LEU A 311 8.41 2.41 -12.45
C LEU A 311 8.81 1.13 -11.74
N THR A 312 8.10 0.76 -10.69
CA THR A 312 8.34 -0.52 -10.01
C THR A 312 7.80 -1.69 -10.84
N GLU A 313 8.35 -2.89 -10.65
CA GLU A 313 7.86 -4.10 -11.30
C GLU A 313 6.36 -4.35 -11.02
N THR A 314 5.94 -4.13 -9.77
CA THR A 314 4.55 -4.34 -9.34
C THR A 314 3.59 -3.40 -10.07
N ALA A 315 4.03 -2.20 -10.43
CA ALA A 315 3.24 -1.27 -11.20
C ALA A 315 2.89 -1.79 -12.61
N LEU A 316 3.72 -2.66 -13.20
CA LEU A 316 3.49 -3.20 -14.56
C LEU A 316 2.56 -4.43 -14.59
N VAL A 317 2.50 -5.18 -13.49
CA VAL A 317 1.76 -6.46 -13.41
C VAL A 317 0.29 -6.26 -13.02
N ASN A 318 -0.06 -5.15 -12.34
CA ASN A 318 -1.42 -4.90 -11.86
C ASN A 318 -2.47 -4.80 -12.99
N ASP A 319 -2.19 -4.08 -14.08
CA ASP A 319 -3.02 -4.05 -15.29
C ASP A 319 -2.11 -4.02 -16.55
N PRO A 320 -1.69 -5.20 -17.03
CA PRO A 320 -0.70 -5.35 -18.10
C PRO A 320 -1.03 -4.58 -19.38
N ALA A 321 -2.29 -4.64 -19.81
CA ALA A 321 -2.73 -4.06 -21.06
C ALA A 321 -2.72 -2.53 -21.00
N LYS A 322 -3.15 -1.98 -19.85
CA LYS A 322 -3.14 -0.54 -19.64
C LYS A 322 -1.72 -0.02 -19.45
N ALA A 323 -0.90 -0.67 -18.64
CA ALA A 323 0.51 -0.33 -18.48
C ALA A 323 1.23 -0.29 -19.83
N ALA A 324 1.05 -1.33 -20.67
CA ALA A 324 1.60 -1.38 -22.02
C ALA A 324 1.20 -0.17 -22.88
N SER A 325 -0.08 0.19 -22.88
CA SER A 325 -0.58 1.35 -23.63
C SER A 325 0.03 2.66 -23.14
N THR A 326 0.17 2.84 -21.82
CA THR A 326 0.78 4.02 -21.21
C THR A 326 2.25 4.11 -21.56
N LEU A 327 3.02 3.02 -21.46
CA LEU A 327 4.45 2.99 -21.80
C LEU A 327 4.71 3.37 -23.27
N ILE A 328 3.90 2.86 -24.21
CA ILE A 328 4.00 3.21 -25.63
C ILE A 328 3.79 4.72 -25.84
N GLU A 329 2.81 5.31 -25.17
CA GLU A 329 2.56 6.76 -25.28
C GLU A 329 3.68 7.58 -24.65
N LEU A 330 4.21 7.19 -23.48
CA LEU A 330 5.36 7.85 -22.87
C LEU A 330 6.57 7.82 -23.81
N LYS A 331 6.85 6.68 -24.43
CA LYS A 331 7.95 6.56 -25.39
C LYS A 331 7.77 7.49 -26.59
N LYS A 332 6.54 7.65 -27.10
CA LYS A 332 6.25 8.63 -28.16
C LYS A 332 6.51 10.07 -27.74
N LEU A 333 6.40 10.40 -26.44
CA LEU A 333 6.79 11.71 -25.92
C LEU A 333 8.30 11.91 -25.89
N GLY A 334 9.08 10.82 -25.89
CA GLY A 334 10.54 10.83 -25.86
C GLY A 334 11.14 10.91 -24.46
N VAL A 335 10.36 10.64 -23.41
CA VAL A 335 10.90 10.50 -22.05
C VAL A 335 11.70 9.21 -21.89
N GLN A 336 12.63 9.19 -20.95
CA GLN A 336 13.32 7.96 -20.56
C GLN A 336 12.47 7.14 -19.59
N LEU A 337 12.64 5.83 -19.62
CA LEU A 337 11.94 4.89 -18.75
C LEU A 337 12.95 4.04 -18.00
N ALA A 338 12.80 3.97 -16.68
CA ALA A 338 13.59 3.12 -15.81
C ALA A 338 12.69 2.11 -15.09
N LEU A 339 13.20 0.89 -14.92
CA LEU A 339 12.58 -0.11 -14.06
C LEU A 339 13.26 -0.07 -12.69
N ASP A 340 12.47 0.19 -11.65
CA ASP A 340 12.91 0.36 -10.27
C ASP A 340 12.61 -0.85 -9.38
N ASP A 341 13.32 -0.94 -8.25
CA ASP A 341 13.25 -2.03 -7.26
C ASP A 341 13.39 -3.44 -7.87
N PHE A 342 14.21 -3.59 -8.92
CA PHE A 342 14.27 -4.83 -9.70
C PHE A 342 14.77 -6.02 -8.85
N GLY A 343 14.05 -7.14 -8.92
CA GLY A 343 14.37 -8.38 -8.22
C GLY A 343 13.66 -8.59 -6.87
N THR A 344 12.91 -7.59 -6.37
CA THR A 344 12.12 -7.71 -5.14
C THR A 344 10.70 -8.26 -5.37
N GLY A 345 10.25 -8.31 -6.64
CA GLY A 345 8.90 -8.69 -7.03
C GLY A 345 8.82 -9.91 -7.95
N TYR A 346 7.62 -10.13 -8.52
CA TYR A 346 7.43 -11.11 -9.58
C TYR A 346 7.96 -10.56 -10.90
N SER A 347 9.26 -10.75 -11.15
CA SER A 347 9.90 -10.25 -12.37
C SER A 347 9.31 -10.93 -13.60
N SER A 348 8.45 -10.21 -14.32
CA SER A 348 7.97 -10.64 -15.60
C SER A 348 8.94 -10.17 -16.67
N LEU A 349 9.99 -10.96 -16.90
CA LEU A 349 11.00 -10.79 -17.97
C LEU A 349 10.37 -10.46 -19.33
N SER A 350 9.12 -10.85 -19.56
CA SER A 350 8.38 -10.47 -20.76
C SER A 350 8.19 -8.97 -20.91
N TYR A 351 8.06 -8.18 -19.84
CA TYR A 351 7.95 -6.71 -19.98
C TYR A 351 9.28 -6.08 -20.38
N LEU A 352 10.37 -6.52 -19.78
CA LEU A 352 11.72 -6.07 -20.13
C LEU A 352 12.07 -6.33 -21.59
N THR A 353 11.52 -7.39 -22.19
CA THR A 353 11.73 -7.72 -23.60
C THR A 353 10.70 -7.09 -24.55
N GLN A 354 9.55 -6.63 -24.04
CA GLN A 354 8.47 -6.05 -24.83
C GLN A 354 8.53 -4.52 -24.92
N PHE A 355 9.13 -3.85 -23.95
CA PHE A 355 9.17 -2.39 -23.87
C PHE A 355 10.59 -1.85 -23.88
N GLU A 356 10.77 -0.70 -24.53
CA GLU A 356 12.06 -0.01 -24.63
C GLU A 356 12.35 0.77 -23.33
N PHE A 357 12.75 0.05 -22.28
CA PHE A 357 13.37 0.67 -21.11
C PHE A 357 14.77 1.20 -21.46
N ASN A 358 15.21 2.20 -20.71
CA ASN A 358 16.56 2.77 -20.82
C ASN A 358 17.45 2.30 -19.69
N ARG A 359 16.90 2.21 -18.47
CA ARG A 359 17.63 1.82 -17.28
C ARG A 359 16.95 0.71 -16.50
N LEU A 360 17.77 -0.03 -15.79
CA LEU A 360 17.36 -0.99 -14.78
C LEU A 360 18.07 -0.66 -13.47
N LYS A 361 17.31 -0.44 -12.40
CA LYS A 361 17.83 -0.09 -11.07
C LYS A 361 17.81 -1.30 -10.15
N ILE A 362 18.96 -1.58 -9.53
CA ILE A 362 19.13 -2.67 -8.56
C ILE A 362 18.75 -2.15 -7.19
N ASP A 363 17.75 -2.79 -6.57
CA ASP A 363 17.26 -2.45 -5.24
C ASP A 363 18.38 -2.47 -4.18
N GLN A 364 18.36 -1.46 -3.31
CA GLN A 364 19.34 -1.29 -2.22
C GLN A 364 19.45 -2.51 -1.29
N SER A 365 18.41 -3.33 -1.15
CA SER A 365 18.42 -4.52 -0.29
C SER A 365 19.45 -5.55 -0.75
N PHE A 366 19.67 -5.70 -2.07
CA PHE A 366 20.71 -6.57 -2.60
C PHE A 366 22.10 -5.94 -2.52
N VAL A 367 22.19 -4.61 -2.57
CA VAL A 367 23.47 -3.89 -2.50
C VAL A 367 24.01 -3.84 -1.07
N ARG A 368 23.16 -3.58 -0.08
CA ARG A 368 23.57 -3.42 1.33
C ARG A 368 24.32 -4.64 1.88
N ASP A 369 23.90 -5.83 1.48
CA ASP A 369 24.41 -7.09 2.02
C ASP A 369 25.32 -7.84 1.00
N ILE A 370 25.67 -7.20 -0.14
CA ILE A 370 26.42 -7.80 -1.27
C ILE A 370 27.80 -8.37 -0.90
N LEU A 371 28.45 -7.79 0.11
CA LEU A 371 29.79 -8.20 0.57
C LEU A 371 29.74 -9.43 1.50
N VAL A 372 28.58 -9.74 2.07
CA VAL A 372 28.42 -10.73 3.14
C VAL A 372 27.49 -11.87 2.78
N ASP A 373 26.44 -11.64 1.98
CA ASP A 373 25.54 -12.70 1.49
C ASP A 373 25.91 -13.12 0.04
N PRO A 374 26.40 -14.35 -0.16
CA PRO A 374 26.67 -14.88 -1.50
C PRO A 374 25.45 -14.90 -2.42
N LYS A 375 24.23 -14.95 -1.88
CA LYS A 375 23.00 -14.93 -2.68
C LYS A 375 22.78 -13.57 -3.33
N ASP A 376 22.95 -12.50 -2.56
CA ASP A 376 22.77 -11.14 -3.09
C ASP A 376 23.81 -10.84 -4.17
N LEU A 377 25.06 -11.27 -3.97
CA LEU A 377 26.09 -11.20 -5.02
C LEU A 377 25.69 -11.94 -6.31
N VAL A 378 25.08 -13.12 -6.19
CA VAL A 378 24.60 -13.88 -7.36
C VAL A 378 23.44 -13.18 -8.05
N ILE A 379 22.51 -12.60 -7.28
CA ILE A 379 21.37 -11.85 -7.81
C ILE A 379 21.86 -10.61 -8.57
N VAL A 380 22.71 -9.79 -7.95
CA VAL A 380 23.29 -8.59 -8.59
C VAL A 380 24.02 -8.95 -9.89
N LYS A 381 24.84 -10.01 -9.89
CA LYS A 381 25.51 -10.50 -11.10
C LYS A 381 24.54 -10.86 -12.22
N ALA A 382 23.45 -11.56 -11.88
CA ALA A 382 22.43 -11.95 -12.84
C ALA A 382 21.71 -10.72 -13.40
N ILE A 383 21.39 -9.75 -12.55
CA ILE A 383 20.72 -8.51 -12.93
C ILE A 383 21.60 -7.68 -13.88
N VAL A 384 22.89 -7.48 -13.55
CA VAL A 384 23.82 -6.73 -14.41
C VAL A 384 23.96 -7.38 -15.78
N ALA A 385 24.22 -8.70 -15.81
CA ALA A 385 24.38 -9.44 -17.06
C ALA A 385 23.10 -9.38 -17.93
N MET A 386 21.93 -9.43 -17.31
CA MET A 386 20.65 -9.34 -18.00
C MET A 386 20.38 -7.93 -18.53
N GLY A 387 20.62 -6.88 -17.73
CA GLY A 387 20.47 -5.50 -18.16
C GLY A 387 21.30 -5.22 -19.42
N HIS A 388 22.57 -5.61 -19.41
CA HIS A 388 23.46 -5.47 -20.57
C HIS A 388 23.03 -6.32 -21.77
N ALA A 389 22.54 -7.55 -21.55
CA ALA A 389 22.02 -8.40 -22.63
C ALA A 389 20.80 -7.79 -23.33
N LEU A 390 20.04 -6.94 -22.62
CA LEU A 390 18.89 -6.19 -23.14
C LEU A 390 19.27 -4.79 -23.64
N GLY A 391 20.54 -4.39 -23.52
CA GLY A 391 21.01 -3.06 -23.92
C GLY A 391 20.59 -1.93 -22.96
N LEU A 392 20.30 -2.26 -21.70
CA LEU A 392 19.92 -1.32 -20.64
C LEU A 392 21.16 -0.87 -19.86
N GLU A 393 21.15 0.38 -19.40
CA GLU A 393 22.09 0.87 -18.41
C GLU A 393 21.66 0.39 -17.01
N VAL A 394 22.61 -0.13 -16.23
CA VAL A 394 22.33 -0.69 -14.90
C VAL A 394 22.81 0.25 -13.80
N VAL A 395 21.87 0.69 -12.95
CA VAL A 395 22.14 1.58 -11.82
C VAL A 395 22.06 0.79 -10.52
N ALA A 396 23.06 0.87 -9.67
CA ALA A 396 23.01 0.28 -8.33
C ALA A 396 22.62 1.33 -7.27
N GLU A 397 21.56 1.03 -6.52
CA GLU A 397 21.08 1.92 -5.45
C GLU A 397 21.62 1.55 -4.06
N GLY A 398 21.57 2.50 -3.14
CA GLY A 398 21.98 2.28 -1.76
C GLY A 398 23.47 2.01 -1.57
N VAL A 399 24.33 2.51 -2.47
CA VAL A 399 25.79 2.39 -2.33
C VAL A 399 26.28 3.30 -1.20
N GLU A 400 26.73 2.70 -0.09
CA GLU A 400 27.16 3.41 1.11
C GLU A 400 28.66 3.32 1.35
N THR A 401 29.33 2.27 0.86
CA THR A 401 30.76 2.05 1.09
C THR A 401 31.58 1.97 -0.19
N VAL A 402 32.86 2.36 -0.10
CA VAL A 402 33.82 2.23 -1.21
C VAL A 402 33.95 0.76 -1.65
N ALA A 403 33.87 -0.18 -0.71
CA ALA A 403 33.96 -1.61 -1.00
C ALA A 403 32.75 -2.12 -1.81
N GLU A 404 31.53 -1.67 -1.50
CA GLU A 404 30.35 -1.97 -2.33
C GLU A 404 30.52 -1.42 -3.74
N ARG A 405 30.92 -0.14 -3.87
CA ARG A 405 31.18 0.49 -5.17
C ARG A 405 32.20 -0.28 -5.99
N ASP A 406 33.36 -0.61 -5.40
CA ASP A 406 34.44 -1.30 -6.10
C ASP A 406 34.00 -2.70 -6.57
N LEU A 407 33.20 -3.38 -5.76
CA LEU A 407 32.60 -4.64 -6.17
C LEU A 407 31.63 -4.44 -7.33
N LEU A 408 30.67 -3.51 -7.22
CA LEU A 408 29.69 -3.24 -8.27
C LEU A 408 30.33 -2.79 -9.59
N ASP A 409 31.38 -1.96 -9.52
CA ASP A 409 32.20 -1.57 -10.68
C ASP A 409 32.86 -2.80 -11.33
N SER A 410 33.43 -3.70 -10.52
CA SER A 410 34.01 -4.95 -11.02
C SER A 410 32.98 -5.91 -11.64
N LEU A 411 31.70 -5.77 -11.27
CA LEU A 411 30.59 -6.50 -11.88
C LEU A 411 30.08 -5.86 -13.17
N GLY A 412 30.47 -4.61 -13.44
CA GLY A 412 30.08 -3.85 -14.64
C GLY A 412 28.86 -2.96 -14.46
N CYS A 413 28.49 -2.57 -13.24
CA CYS A 413 27.43 -1.56 -13.06
C CYS A 413 27.82 -0.24 -13.73
N ASP A 414 26.87 0.39 -14.43
CA ASP A 414 27.13 1.57 -15.26
C ASP A 414 27.06 2.88 -14.45
N SER A 415 26.23 2.90 -13.42
CA SER A 415 26.01 4.07 -12.55
C SER A 415 25.71 3.66 -11.10
N PHE A 416 26.03 4.57 -10.17
CA PHE A 416 25.86 4.39 -8.73
C PHE A 416 25.02 5.48 -8.11
N GLN A 417 24.15 5.10 -7.18
CA GLN A 417 23.39 6.00 -6.33
C GLN A 417 23.47 5.55 -4.89
N GLY A 418 23.70 6.49 -3.97
CA GLY A 418 23.73 6.19 -2.55
C GLY A 418 24.47 7.24 -1.74
N TYR A 419 24.53 7.06 -0.42
CA TYR A 419 25.14 8.03 0.49
C TYR A 419 26.66 8.17 0.33
N LEU A 420 27.32 7.18 -0.30
CA LEU A 420 28.72 7.33 -0.70
C LEU A 420 28.89 8.46 -1.73
N VAL A 421 27.97 8.55 -2.68
CA VAL A 421 28.02 9.53 -3.78
C VAL A 421 27.48 10.89 -3.33
N GLY A 422 26.34 10.89 -2.65
CA GLY A 422 25.72 12.10 -2.13
C GLY A 422 24.38 11.83 -1.45
N ARG A 423 24.11 12.58 -0.38
CA ARG A 423 22.81 12.54 0.30
C ARG A 423 21.77 13.37 -0.48
N PRO A 424 20.48 13.01 -0.39
CA PRO A 424 19.41 13.86 -0.91
C PRO A 424 19.49 15.28 -0.34
N GLY A 425 19.50 16.27 -1.22
CA GLY A 425 19.65 17.68 -0.86
C GLY A 425 18.72 18.60 -1.67
N LYS A 426 18.59 19.85 -1.24
CA LYS A 426 17.83 20.85 -1.99
C LYS A 426 18.54 21.21 -3.30
N PRO A 427 17.84 21.78 -4.30
CA PRO A 427 18.46 22.19 -5.55
C PRO A 427 19.77 22.98 -5.40
N GLU A 428 19.84 23.88 -4.43
CA GLU A 428 21.02 24.74 -4.20
C GLU A 428 22.22 23.96 -3.69
N GLU A 429 21.99 22.86 -2.97
CA GLU A 429 23.03 21.96 -2.44
C GLU A 429 23.53 21.00 -3.53
N ILE A 430 22.66 20.63 -4.46
CA ILE A 430 22.95 19.66 -5.53
C ILE A 430 23.57 20.33 -6.75
N SER A 431 23.14 21.56 -7.09
CA SER A 431 23.62 22.29 -8.28
C SER A 431 25.15 22.33 -8.43
N PRO A 432 25.96 22.54 -7.37
CA PRO A 432 27.43 22.55 -7.48
C PRO A 432 28.06 21.20 -7.83
N MET A 433 27.34 20.09 -7.62
CA MET A 433 27.80 18.73 -7.88
C MET A 433 27.59 18.32 -9.35
N LEU A 434 26.66 18.98 -10.05
CA LEU A 434 26.22 18.57 -11.38
C LEU A 434 27.31 18.77 -12.44
N GLY A 435 27.56 17.72 -13.24
CA GLY A 435 28.57 17.74 -14.30
C GLY A 435 30.01 17.78 -13.81
N VAL A 436 30.24 17.67 -12.50
CA VAL A 436 31.57 17.56 -11.88
C VAL A 436 31.86 16.08 -11.62
N GLY A 437 33.10 15.65 -11.88
CA GLY A 437 33.60 14.36 -11.40
C GLY A 437 33.78 14.44 -9.88
N LEU A 438 32.96 13.73 -9.12
CA LEU A 438 33.09 13.63 -7.67
C LEU A 438 33.75 12.29 -7.32
N LEU A 439 34.68 12.29 -6.35
CA LEU A 439 35.46 11.15 -5.88
C LEU A 439 36.60 10.68 -6.80
#